data_AF-A0A5C6FNW4-F1
#
_entry.id   AF-A0A5C6FNW4-F1
#
_cell.length_a   1.000
_cell.length_b   1.000
_cell.length_c   1.000
_cell.angle_alpha   90.00
_cell.angle_beta   90.00
_cell.angle_gamma   90.00
#
_symmetry.space_group_name_H-M   'P 1'
#
loop_
_entity.id
_entity.type
_entity.pdbx_description
1 polymer ?
#
loop_
_entity_poly.entity_id
_entity_poly.type
_entity_poly.pdbx_seq_one_letter_code
_entity_poly.pdbx_strand_id
1 'polypeptide(L)'
;MPGPEPSDRGEGVSDDVFTANVAGDPIGNVGAAPPPAYTGPPIRPLGLTIIMVLCLLFGVFGTLQGILGIGGLFLGDLFAEMAASSGDTAQARMQMELQETNRRFMIPNVLLLLGGITIAVSLVAGGAGIAMRRLWSVGCLRKAFLAAAVLEVIRVILAGFQQAANMPIMERYFRESSQQMPGFANLTTTFMWAGLVFWLVWATVKIGLMLWGRHYLGSPQVAGYFGAPSTDGRQESSF
;
A
#
# COMPACT_ATOMS: atom_id res chain seq x y z
N MET A 1 -41.06 -43.29 -23.76
CA MET A 1 -40.77 -42.09 -22.94
C MET A 1 -40.04 -42.55 -21.68
N PRO A 2 -38.91 -41.95 -21.25
CA PRO A 2 -37.67 -41.55 -21.93
C PRO A 2 -36.46 -42.44 -21.52
N GLY A 3 -35.30 -42.27 -22.17
CA GLY A 3 -34.07 -43.09 -22.04
C GLY A 3 -33.24 -42.89 -20.75
N PRO A 4 -32.05 -43.51 -20.66
CA PRO A 4 -30.86 -42.81 -21.16
C PRO A 4 -29.81 -43.68 -21.88
N GLU A 5 -28.99 -42.98 -22.66
CA GLU A 5 -27.86 -43.42 -23.50
C GLU A 5 -26.63 -43.91 -22.71
N PRO A 6 -25.71 -44.67 -23.34
CA PRO A 6 -24.44 -45.07 -22.76
C PRO A 6 -23.25 -44.14 -23.13
N SER A 7 -22.36 -43.98 -22.15
CA SER A 7 -20.88 -43.82 -22.13
C SER A 7 -20.08 -43.02 -23.17
N ASP A 8 -18.97 -42.48 -22.64
CA ASP A 8 -17.70 -42.08 -23.27
C ASP A 8 -17.58 -40.69 -23.90
N ARG A 9 -16.92 -39.78 -23.19
CA ARG A 9 -15.51 -39.41 -23.45
C ARG A 9 -15.04 -38.34 -22.46
N GLY A 10 -13.96 -38.65 -21.75
CA GLY A 10 -13.08 -37.63 -21.18
C GLY A 10 -12.26 -36.97 -22.28
N GLU A 11 -11.95 -35.69 -22.08
CA GLU A 11 -10.94 -34.83 -22.73
C GLU A 11 -11.42 -33.41 -22.43
N GLY A 12 -10.66 -32.46 -21.92
CA GLY A 12 -9.25 -32.35 -21.62
C GLY A 12 -9.08 -30.87 -21.25
N VAL A 13 -8.41 -30.61 -20.14
CA VAL A 13 -7.87 -29.27 -19.84
C VAL A 13 -6.82 -28.96 -20.91
N SER A 14 -6.88 -27.78 -21.50
CA SER A 14 -5.74 -27.14 -22.17
C SER A 14 -5.56 -25.80 -21.47
N ASP A 15 -4.50 -25.46 -20.73
CA ASP A 15 -3.11 -25.93 -20.67
C ASP A 15 -2.49 -26.13 -22.05
N ASP A 16 -2.35 -25.02 -22.79
CA ASP A 16 -1.18 -24.71 -23.63
C ASP A 16 -1.24 -23.22 -24.02
N VAL A 17 -0.41 -22.34 -23.41
CA VAL A 17 1.00 -22.07 -23.78
C VAL A 17 1.05 -21.22 -25.06
N PHE A 18 1.23 -19.91 -24.97
CA PHE A 18 2.55 -19.29 -24.80
C PHE A 18 3.62 -19.94 -25.70
N THR A 19 3.46 -19.84 -27.02
CA THR A 19 4.61 -19.91 -27.94
C THR A 19 4.53 -18.77 -28.93
N ALA A 20 5.53 -17.88 -28.81
CA ALA A 20 5.95 -17.02 -29.89
C ALA A 20 6.24 -17.88 -31.13
N ASN A 21 5.84 -17.41 -32.30
CA ASN A 21 6.51 -17.82 -33.52
C ASN A 21 6.87 -16.60 -34.36
N VAL A 22 8.10 -16.15 -34.14
CA VAL A 22 8.90 -15.41 -35.11
C VAL A 22 9.49 -16.46 -36.05
N ALA A 23 8.97 -16.55 -37.27
CA ALA A 23 9.67 -17.06 -38.46
C ALA A 23 8.78 -16.81 -39.68
N GLY A 24 9.36 -16.22 -40.72
CA GLY A 24 8.62 -15.68 -41.86
C GLY A 24 8.00 -16.73 -42.78
N ASP A 25 6.94 -16.29 -43.46
CA ASP A 25 6.52 -16.80 -44.76
C ASP A 25 6.22 -15.58 -45.66
N PRO A 26 6.91 -15.41 -46.80
CA PRO A 26 6.61 -14.36 -47.76
C PRO A 26 5.68 -14.94 -48.83
N ILE A 27 4.44 -15.32 -48.48
CA ILE A 27 3.43 -15.64 -49.49
C ILE A 27 2.11 -14.93 -49.16
N GLY A 28 1.63 -14.22 -50.17
CA GLY A 28 0.57 -13.24 -50.13
C GLY A 28 -0.69 -13.65 -49.36
N ASN A 29 -1.09 -12.76 -48.45
CA ASN A 29 -2.49 -12.66 -48.04
C ASN A 29 -3.01 -11.27 -48.43
N VAL A 30 -3.32 -11.12 -49.72
CA VAL A 30 -4.07 -9.98 -50.26
C VAL A 30 -5.53 -10.20 -49.86
N GLY A 31 -6.02 -9.45 -48.87
CA GLY A 31 -7.46 -9.36 -48.60
C GLY A 31 -7.95 -9.83 -47.24
N ALA A 32 -7.10 -10.03 -46.24
CA ALA A 32 -7.59 -10.08 -44.86
C ALA A 32 -8.03 -8.66 -44.47
N ALA A 33 -9.34 -8.40 -44.51
CA ALA A 33 -9.91 -7.20 -43.91
C ALA A 33 -9.32 -7.05 -42.49
N PRO A 34 -8.93 -5.84 -42.07
CA PRO A 34 -8.39 -5.65 -40.73
C PRO A 34 -9.36 -6.30 -39.73
N PRO A 35 -8.86 -7.07 -38.74
CA PRO A 35 -9.72 -7.70 -37.76
C PRO A 35 -10.69 -6.64 -37.23
N PRO A 36 -12.00 -6.94 -37.14
CA PRO A 36 -12.99 -5.95 -36.75
C PRO A 36 -12.50 -5.25 -35.49
N ALA A 37 -12.32 -3.93 -35.59
CA ALA A 37 -11.93 -3.12 -34.45
C ALA A 37 -12.94 -3.43 -33.34
N TYR A 38 -12.48 -3.97 -32.22
CA TYR A 38 -13.32 -4.36 -31.11
C TYR A 38 -14.25 -3.18 -30.74
N THR A 39 -15.54 -3.33 -31.04
CA THR A 39 -16.60 -2.34 -30.78
C THR A 39 -17.26 -2.53 -29.42
N GLY A 40 -16.75 -3.49 -28.64
CA GLY A 40 -17.25 -3.75 -27.29
C GLY A 40 -16.87 -2.65 -26.30
N PRO A 41 -17.50 -2.64 -25.11
CA PRO A 41 -17.13 -1.70 -24.05
C PRO A 41 -15.64 -1.84 -23.71
N PRO A 42 -14.93 -0.73 -23.50
CA PRO A 42 -13.48 -0.75 -23.27
C PRO A 42 -13.17 -1.58 -22.02
N ILE A 43 -12.38 -2.64 -22.20
CA ILE A 43 -11.96 -3.54 -21.13
C ILE A 43 -10.95 -2.79 -20.25
N ARG A 44 -11.19 -2.75 -18.93
CA ARG A 44 -10.27 -2.12 -17.99
C ARG A 44 -8.95 -2.91 -17.93
N PRO A 45 -7.78 -2.27 -18.11
CA PRO A 45 -6.50 -2.95 -17.95
C PRO A 45 -6.37 -3.55 -16.54
N LEU A 46 -5.91 -4.80 -16.43
CA LEU A 46 -5.83 -5.53 -15.16
C LEU A 46 -5.00 -4.76 -14.10
N GLY A 47 -3.89 -4.15 -14.51
CA GLY A 47 -3.08 -3.33 -13.60
C GLY A 47 -3.80 -2.07 -13.09
N LEU A 48 -4.73 -1.49 -13.87
CA LEU A 48 -5.54 -0.35 -13.42
C LEU A 48 -6.57 -0.80 -12.35
N THR A 49 -7.11 -2.01 -12.49
CA THR A 49 -7.98 -2.62 -11.47
C THR A 49 -7.23 -2.87 -10.17
N ILE A 50 -6.02 -3.43 -10.23
CA ILE A 50 -5.18 -3.66 -9.05
C ILE A 50 -4.89 -2.33 -8.33
N ILE A 51 -4.45 -1.30 -9.08
CA ILE A 51 -4.18 0.02 -8.51
C ILE A 51 -5.44 0.60 -7.85
N MET A 52 -6.60 0.52 -8.51
CA MET A 52 -7.86 1.00 -7.95
C MET A 52 -8.18 0.32 -6.61
N VAL A 53 -8.12 -1.01 -6.55
CA VAL A 53 -8.44 -1.79 -5.33
C VAL A 53 -7.46 -1.45 -4.21
N LEU A 54 -6.15 -1.43 -4.50
CA LEU A 54 -5.13 -1.09 -3.52
C LEU A 54 -5.29 0.34 -3.00
N CYS A 55 -5.57 1.31 -3.87
CA CYS A 55 -5.80 2.70 -3.46
C CYS A 55 -7.03 2.82 -2.55
N LEU A 56 -8.11 2.09 -2.82
CA LEU A 56 -9.30 2.09 -1.96
C LEU A 56 -9.00 1.44 -0.60
N LEU A 57 -8.39 0.25 -0.59
CA LEU A 57 -8.05 -0.46 0.64
C LEU A 57 -7.08 0.36 1.50
N PHE A 58 -5.93 0.75 0.95
CA PHE A 58 -4.95 1.54 1.69
C PHE A 58 -5.45 2.94 2.04
N GLY A 59 -6.33 3.51 1.21
CA GLY A 59 -6.98 4.78 1.51
C GLY A 59 -7.90 4.69 2.72
N VAL A 60 -8.77 3.68 2.79
CA VAL A 60 -9.71 3.48 3.92
C VAL A 60 -8.96 3.07 5.19
N PHE A 61 -8.04 2.11 5.10
CA PHE A 61 -7.23 1.73 6.27
C PHE A 61 -6.35 2.87 6.75
N GLY A 62 -5.77 3.65 5.83
CA GLY A 62 -4.95 4.81 6.15
C GLY A 62 -5.72 5.93 6.84
N THR A 63 -6.96 6.21 6.41
CA THR A 63 -7.81 7.21 7.09
C THR A 63 -8.27 6.72 8.46
N LEU A 64 -8.70 5.46 8.59
CA LEU A 64 -9.06 4.88 9.89
C LEU A 64 -7.88 4.90 10.87
N GLN A 65 -6.70 4.46 10.43
CA GLN A 65 -5.48 4.51 11.23
C GLN A 65 -5.12 5.95 11.61
N GLY A 66 -5.29 6.90 10.68
CA GLY A 66 -5.06 8.32 10.93
C GLY A 66 -5.95 8.88 12.02
N ILE A 67 -7.27 8.62 11.94
CA ILE A 67 -8.27 9.08 12.92
C ILE A 67 -7.99 8.47 14.29
N LEU A 68 -7.75 7.15 14.35
CA LEU A 68 -7.40 6.46 15.59
C LEU A 68 -6.07 6.95 16.16
N GLY A 69 -5.10 7.27 15.31
CA GLY A 69 -3.82 7.85 15.71
C GLY A 69 -3.98 9.23 16.36
N ILE A 70 -4.84 10.09 15.80
CA ILE A 70 -5.19 11.38 16.42
C ILE A 70 -5.87 11.14 17.77
N GLY A 71 -6.85 10.22 17.83
CA GLY A 71 -7.51 9.86 19.09
C GLY A 71 -6.54 9.36 20.16
N GLY A 72 -5.54 8.57 19.75
CA GLY A 72 -4.48 8.06 20.63
C GLY A 72 -3.56 9.16 21.19
N LEU A 73 -3.38 10.28 20.48
CA LEU A 73 -2.62 11.43 21.01
C LEU A 73 -3.37 12.12 22.16
N PHE A 74 -4.70 12.13 22.15
CA PHE A 74 -5.52 12.70 23.23
C PHE A 74 -5.78 11.72 24.38
N LEU A 75 -5.70 10.42 24.12
CA LEU A 75 -5.87 9.35 25.12
C LEU A 75 -4.53 8.84 25.69
N GLY A 76 -3.40 9.35 25.21
CA GLY A 76 -2.06 8.85 25.55
C GLY A 76 -1.74 8.94 27.04
N ASP A 77 -2.17 10.01 27.70
CA ASP A 77 -1.96 10.19 29.15
C ASP A 77 -2.80 9.17 29.97
N LEU A 78 -3.96 8.76 29.46
CA LEU A 78 -4.85 7.79 30.09
C LEU A 78 -4.28 6.36 30.00
N PHE A 79 -3.61 6.03 28.90
CA PHE A 79 -2.85 4.77 28.78
C PHE A 79 -1.54 4.78 29.58
N ALA A 80 -0.89 5.94 29.70
CA ALA A 80 0.29 6.12 30.53
C ALA A 80 -0.02 5.86 32.01
N GLU A 81 -1.14 6.39 32.52
CA GLU A 81 -1.61 6.13 33.88
C GLU A 81 -1.97 4.66 34.10
N MET A 82 -2.61 4.01 33.12
CA MET A 82 -2.94 2.58 33.22
C MET A 82 -1.69 1.68 33.27
N ALA A 83 -0.64 2.00 32.49
CA ALA A 83 0.59 1.21 32.46
C ALA A 83 1.46 1.37 33.73
N ALA A 84 1.44 2.55 34.35
CA ALA A 84 2.14 2.84 35.60
C ALA A 84 1.59 2.05 36.82
N SER A 85 0.40 1.46 36.70
CA SER A 85 -0.21 0.64 37.76
C SER A 85 0.44 -0.73 37.98
N SER A 86 1.41 -1.13 37.14
CA SER A 86 1.98 -2.48 37.10
C SER A 86 3.09 -2.81 38.13
N GLY A 87 3.48 -1.86 38.98
CA GLY A 87 4.34 -2.12 40.15
C GLY A 87 5.85 -2.31 39.90
N ASP A 88 6.30 -2.43 38.64
CA ASP A 88 7.74 -2.46 38.31
C ASP A 88 8.30 -1.05 38.07
N THR A 89 9.07 -0.56 39.05
CA THR A 89 9.67 0.77 39.02
C THR A 89 10.69 0.97 37.88
N ALA A 90 11.37 -0.09 37.42
CA ALA A 90 12.33 -0.01 36.32
C ALA A 90 11.60 0.14 34.98
N GLN A 91 10.53 -0.65 34.79
CA GLN A 91 9.68 -0.55 33.61
C GLN A 91 8.96 0.82 33.55
N ALA A 92 8.48 1.32 34.69
CA ALA A 92 7.84 2.64 34.77
C ALA A 92 8.80 3.77 34.38
N ARG A 93 10.06 3.73 34.82
CA ARG A 93 11.09 4.71 34.43
C ARG A 93 11.40 4.65 32.93
N MET A 94 11.59 3.45 32.39
CA MET A 94 11.80 3.25 30.95
C MET A 94 10.61 3.84 30.15
N GLN A 95 9.37 3.58 30.57
CA GLN A 95 8.19 4.11 29.90
C GLN A 95 8.12 5.64 29.94
N MET A 96 8.48 6.26 31.07
CA MET A 96 8.55 7.72 31.18
C MET A 96 9.61 8.32 30.24
N GLU A 97 10.82 7.75 30.20
CA GLU A 97 11.90 8.23 29.31
C GLU A 97 11.55 8.06 27.81
N LEU A 98 10.90 6.94 27.46
CA LEU A 98 10.39 6.70 26.11
C LEU A 98 9.27 7.70 25.75
N GLN A 99 8.38 8.01 26.69
CA GLN A 99 7.33 9.01 26.49
C GLN A 99 7.91 10.41 26.32
N GLU A 100 8.93 10.78 27.08
CA GLU A 100 9.60 12.08 26.93
C GLU A 100 10.25 12.19 25.54
N THR A 101 10.91 11.12 25.09
CA THR A 101 11.45 11.04 23.74
C THR A 101 10.33 11.18 22.70
N ASN A 102 9.21 10.48 22.89
CA ASN A 102 8.06 10.57 21.98
C ASN A 102 7.43 11.96 21.95
N ARG A 103 7.41 12.69 23.09
CA ARG A 103 6.96 14.09 23.17
C ARG A 103 7.84 15.02 22.33
N ARG A 104 9.17 14.81 22.32
CA ARG A 104 10.09 15.59 21.46
C ARG A 104 9.80 15.39 19.97
N PHE A 105 9.35 14.19 19.58
CA PHE A 105 8.97 13.86 18.20
C PHE A 105 7.46 14.01 17.91
N MET A 106 6.68 14.56 18.85
CA MET A 106 5.21 14.63 18.71
C MET A 106 4.79 15.50 17.53
N ILE A 107 5.34 16.72 17.41
CA ILE A 107 5.02 17.66 16.34
C ILE A 107 5.30 17.04 14.96
N PRO A 108 6.52 16.53 14.65
CA PRO A 108 6.76 15.93 13.35
C PRO A 108 5.92 14.68 13.11
N ASN A 109 5.62 13.87 14.13
CA ASN A 109 4.71 12.72 14.01
C ASN A 109 3.27 13.16 13.68
N VAL A 110 2.76 14.24 14.29
CA VAL A 110 1.43 14.80 13.96
C VAL A 110 1.39 15.30 12.52
N LEU A 111 2.44 15.99 12.05
CA LEU A 111 2.51 16.46 10.66
C LEU A 111 2.52 15.28 9.67
N LEU A 112 3.28 14.22 9.97
CA LEU A 112 3.27 13.00 9.16
C LEU A 112 1.91 12.29 9.17
N LEU A 113 1.21 12.34 10.30
CA LEU A 113 -0.13 11.76 10.43
C LEU A 113 -1.14 12.52 9.57
N LEU A 114 -1.16 13.85 9.67
CA LEU A 114 -2.02 14.70 8.85
C LEU A 114 -1.72 14.54 7.36
N GLY A 115 -0.45 14.56 6.97
CA GLY A 115 -0.05 14.30 5.58
C GLY A 115 -0.46 12.91 5.11
N GLY A 116 -0.34 11.90 5.98
CA GLY A 116 -0.82 10.55 5.72
C GLY A 116 -2.32 10.47 5.48
N ILE A 117 -3.13 11.16 6.28
CA ILE A 117 -4.58 11.26 6.10
C ILE A 117 -4.91 11.94 4.78
N THR A 118 -4.26 13.06 4.44
CA THR A 118 -4.50 13.77 3.17
C THR A 118 -4.19 12.88 1.97
N ILE A 119 -3.09 12.12 2.00
CA ILE A 119 -2.75 11.14 0.97
C ILE A 119 -3.80 10.04 0.91
N ALA A 120 -4.19 9.48 2.06
CA ALA A 120 -5.17 8.40 2.13
C ALA A 120 -6.53 8.81 1.54
N VAL A 121 -7.03 10.01 1.87
CA VAL A 121 -8.23 10.59 1.25
C VAL A 121 -8.05 10.75 -0.26
N SER A 122 -6.89 11.21 -0.71
CA SER A 122 -6.57 11.35 -2.14
C SER A 122 -6.55 10.00 -2.87
N LEU A 123 -6.08 8.93 -2.21
CA LEU A 123 -6.12 7.57 -2.74
C LEU A 123 -7.56 7.05 -2.85
N VAL A 124 -8.41 7.30 -1.86
CA VAL A 124 -9.85 6.94 -1.94
C VAL A 124 -10.52 7.70 -3.09
N ALA A 125 -10.35 9.03 -3.15
CA ALA A 125 -10.95 9.87 -4.18
C ALA A 125 -10.44 9.50 -5.59
N GLY A 126 -9.14 9.24 -5.72
CA GLY A 126 -8.53 8.77 -6.97
C GLY A 126 -9.00 7.38 -7.38
N GLY A 127 -9.07 6.42 -6.45
CA GLY A 127 -9.59 5.07 -6.69
C GLY A 127 -11.05 5.08 -7.12
N ALA A 128 -11.91 5.84 -6.41
CA ALA A 128 -13.30 6.04 -6.79
C ALA A 128 -13.42 6.73 -8.16
N GLY A 129 -12.57 7.71 -8.46
CA GLY A 129 -12.51 8.37 -9.75
C GLY A 129 -12.13 7.42 -10.90
N ILE A 130 -11.23 6.45 -10.69
CA ILE A 130 -10.95 5.38 -11.66
C ILE A 130 -12.21 4.53 -11.86
N ALA A 131 -12.91 4.16 -10.78
CA ALA A 131 -14.14 3.38 -10.85
C ALA A 131 -15.19 4.07 -11.74
N MET A 132 -15.33 5.39 -11.59
CA MET A 132 -16.22 6.26 -12.38
C MET A 132 -15.64 6.72 -13.73
N ARG A 133 -14.49 6.19 -14.18
CA ARG A 133 -13.81 6.56 -15.43
C ARG A 133 -13.50 8.05 -15.60
N ARG A 134 -13.26 8.79 -14.50
CA ARG A 134 -12.93 10.22 -14.53
C ARG A 134 -11.43 10.45 -14.80
N LEU A 135 -11.09 11.21 -15.85
CA LEU A 135 -9.70 11.50 -16.26
C LEU A 135 -8.85 12.19 -15.17
N TRP A 136 -9.45 13.09 -14.38
CA TRP A 136 -8.74 13.81 -13.32
C TRP A 136 -8.16 12.88 -12.24
N SER A 137 -8.73 11.68 -12.08
CA SER A 137 -8.29 10.68 -11.10
C SER A 137 -6.86 10.21 -11.33
N VAL A 138 -6.44 10.07 -12.60
CA VAL A 138 -5.09 9.66 -12.97
C VAL A 138 -4.07 10.73 -12.56
N GLY A 139 -4.37 11.99 -12.82
CA GLY A 139 -3.53 13.12 -12.41
C GLY A 139 -3.42 13.24 -10.90
N CYS A 140 -4.54 13.06 -10.19
CA CYS A 140 -4.58 13.05 -8.73
C CYS A 140 -3.73 11.91 -8.14
N LEU A 141 -3.92 10.67 -8.59
CA LEU A 141 -3.20 9.51 -8.07
C LEU A 141 -1.70 9.57 -8.36
N ARG A 142 -1.29 10.07 -9.54
CA ARG A 142 0.15 10.24 -9.84
C ARG A 142 0.79 11.22 -8.86
N LYS A 143 0.12 12.32 -8.52
CA LYS A 143 0.61 13.29 -7.52
C LYS A 143 0.58 12.68 -6.12
N ALA A 144 -0.49 11.97 -5.75
CA ALA A 144 -0.64 11.30 -4.46
C ALA A 144 0.45 10.24 -4.24
N PHE A 145 0.77 9.42 -5.23
CA PHE A 145 1.86 8.42 -5.13
C PHE A 145 3.24 9.06 -4.95
N LEU A 146 3.51 10.18 -5.62
CA LEU A 146 4.77 10.89 -5.42
C LEU A 146 4.84 11.49 -4.01
N ALA A 147 3.77 12.15 -3.57
CA ALA A 147 3.68 12.69 -2.22
C ALA A 147 3.81 11.59 -1.15
N ALA A 148 3.19 10.43 -1.39
CA ALA A 148 3.30 9.25 -0.53
C ALA A 148 4.74 8.72 -0.45
N ALA A 149 5.44 8.63 -1.57
CA ALA A 149 6.83 8.19 -1.58
C ALA A 149 7.73 9.15 -0.79
N VAL A 150 7.57 10.46 -1.00
CA VAL A 150 8.32 11.49 -0.25
C VAL A 150 8.00 11.43 1.24
N LEU A 151 6.71 11.34 1.60
CA LEU A 151 6.29 11.28 3.00
C LEU A 151 6.78 9.99 3.68
N GLU A 152 6.82 8.86 2.97
CA GLU A 152 7.36 7.61 3.48
C GLU A 152 8.87 7.70 3.73
N VAL A 153 9.64 8.37 2.86
CA VAL A 153 11.06 8.63 3.09
C VAL A 153 11.27 9.49 4.35
N ILE A 154 10.50 10.57 4.51
CA ILE A 154 10.57 11.42 5.71
C ILE A 154 10.21 10.62 6.96
N ARG A 155 9.15 9.80 6.88
CA ARG A 155 8.74 8.90 7.97
C ARG A 155 9.84 7.94 8.34
N VAL A 156 10.55 7.38 7.34
CA VAL A 156 11.66 6.45 7.59
C VAL A 156 12.80 7.16 8.33
N ILE A 157 13.17 8.35 7.88
CA ILE A 157 14.23 9.15 8.51
C ILE A 157 13.86 9.49 9.96
N LEU A 158 12.62 9.96 10.19
CA LEU A 158 12.15 10.34 11.52
C LEU A 158 12.10 9.14 12.47
N ALA A 159 11.59 8.00 12.00
CA ALA A 159 11.58 6.77 12.77
C ALA A 159 12.99 6.28 13.08
N GLY A 160 13.95 6.46 12.16
CA GLY A 160 15.37 6.20 12.40
C GLY A 160 15.94 7.06 13.54
N PHE A 161 15.66 8.37 13.54
CA PHE A 161 16.07 9.25 14.64
C PHE A 161 15.41 8.90 15.98
N GLN A 162 14.12 8.59 15.96
CA GLN A 162 13.40 8.18 17.17
C GLN A 162 13.91 6.84 17.70
N GLN A 163 14.20 5.88 16.83
CA GLN A 163 14.81 4.60 17.23
C GLN A 163 16.21 4.81 17.81
N ALA A 164 17.03 5.67 17.21
CA ALA A 164 18.36 6.00 17.73
C ALA A 164 18.32 6.66 19.11
N ALA A 165 17.30 7.49 19.39
CA ALA A 165 17.08 8.08 20.71
C ALA A 165 16.55 7.07 21.75
N ASN A 166 15.72 6.12 21.32
CA ASN A 166 15.13 5.10 22.19
C ASN A 166 16.10 3.95 22.52
N MET A 167 17.00 3.59 21.61
CA MET A 167 17.95 2.49 21.77
C MET A 167 18.76 2.53 23.08
N PRO A 168 19.39 3.66 23.49
CA PRO A 168 20.13 3.72 24.75
C PRO A 168 19.24 3.56 25.99
N ILE A 169 17.99 4.02 25.94
CA ILE A 169 17.01 3.84 27.03
C ILE A 169 16.68 2.36 27.19
N MET A 170 16.39 1.69 26.06
CA MET A 170 16.11 0.26 26.02
C MET A 170 17.33 -0.57 26.47
N GLU A 171 18.54 -0.24 26.04
CA GLU A 171 19.77 -0.93 26.46
C GLU A 171 20.02 -0.84 27.97
N ARG A 172 19.75 0.33 28.59
CA ARG A 172 19.86 0.50 30.04
C ARG A 172 18.86 -0.39 30.78
N TYR A 173 17.59 -0.36 30.36
CA TYR A 173 16.57 -1.24 30.93
C TYR A 173 16.93 -2.72 30.77
N PHE A 174 17.34 -3.16 29.58
CA PHE A 174 17.71 -4.56 29.36
C PHE A 174 18.93 -4.98 30.16
N ARG A 175 19.91 -4.10 30.38
CA ARG A 175 21.04 -4.39 31.25
C ARG A 175 20.58 -4.60 32.70
N GLU A 176 19.71 -3.73 33.21
CA GLU A 176 19.14 -3.85 34.56
C GLU A 176 18.26 -5.10 34.70
N SER A 177 17.39 -5.40 33.72
CA SER A 177 16.55 -6.60 33.71
C SER A 177 17.31 -7.90 33.45
N SER A 178 18.44 -7.87 32.75
CA SER A 178 19.27 -9.06 32.51
C SER A 178 19.91 -9.62 33.77
N GLN A 179 20.02 -8.79 34.82
CA GLN A 179 20.40 -9.25 36.17
C GLN A 179 19.32 -10.16 36.78
N GLN A 180 18.06 -10.03 36.34
CA GLN A 180 16.92 -10.83 36.80
C GLN A 180 16.63 -12.02 35.88
N MET A 181 16.94 -11.94 34.57
CA MET A 181 16.75 -13.04 33.60
C MET A 181 17.97 -13.20 32.67
N PRO A 182 18.91 -14.11 32.99
CA PRO A 182 20.05 -14.39 32.12
C PRO A 182 19.60 -14.96 30.77
N GLY A 183 20.04 -14.36 29.66
CA GLY A 183 19.69 -14.73 28.28
C GLY A 183 18.61 -13.87 27.61
N PHE A 184 17.83 -13.11 28.39
CA PHE A 184 16.79 -12.22 27.88
C PHE A 184 17.35 -11.06 27.04
N ALA A 185 18.53 -10.54 27.40
CA ALA A 185 19.18 -9.46 26.68
C ALA A 185 19.54 -9.85 25.22
N ASN A 186 20.19 -11.00 25.02
CA ASN A 186 20.62 -11.45 23.69
C ASN A 186 19.43 -11.72 22.75
N LEU A 187 18.37 -12.32 23.28
CA LEU A 187 17.14 -12.58 22.54
C LEU A 187 16.48 -11.27 22.10
N THR A 188 16.40 -10.29 23.01
CA THR A 188 15.74 -9.01 22.71
C THR A 188 16.55 -8.13 21.74
N THR A 189 17.87 -8.11 21.86
CA THR A 189 18.74 -7.44 20.88
C THR A 189 18.59 -8.05 19.49
N THR A 190 18.48 -9.38 19.39
CA THR A 190 18.27 -10.08 18.10
C THR A 190 16.94 -9.68 17.47
N PHE A 191 15.85 -9.67 18.24
CA PHE A 191 14.55 -9.24 17.75
C PHE A 191 14.54 -7.78 17.30
N MET A 192 15.24 -6.90 18.01
CA MET A 192 15.34 -5.48 17.64
C MET A 192 16.00 -5.30 16.27
N TRP A 193 17.12 -5.99 16.00
CA TRP A 193 17.80 -5.93 14.70
C TRP A 193 16.97 -6.57 13.58
N ALA A 194 16.36 -7.73 13.83
CA ALA A 194 15.46 -8.38 12.87
C ALA A 194 14.28 -7.46 12.51
N GLY A 195 13.67 -6.81 13.51
CA GLY A 195 12.59 -5.85 13.32
C GLY A 195 13.01 -4.64 12.48
N LEU A 196 14.21 -4.10 12.73
CA LEU A 196 14.76 -2.97 11.97
C LEU A 196 15.01 -3.34 10.50
N VAL A 197 15.61 -4.51 10.24
CA VAL A 197 15.85 -5.00 8.87
C VAL A 197 14.51 -5.20 8.14
N PHE A 198 13.56 -5.88 8.78
CA PHE A 198 12.23 -6.09 8.21
C PHE A 198 11.56 -4.76 7.86
N TRP A 199 11.61 -3.79 8.76
CA TRP A 199 10.99 -2.48 8.56
C TRP A 199 11.64 -1.70 7.40
N LEU A 200 12.96 -1.76 7.24
CA LEU A 200 13.66 -1.13 6.11
C LEU A 200 13.31 -1.78 4.76
N VAL A 201 13.27 -3.11 4.72
CA VAL A 201 12.83 -3.85 3.52
C VAL A 201 11.39 -3.47 3.18
N TRP A 202 10.51 -3.43 4.18
CA TRP A 202 9.11 -3.07 4.00
C TRP A 202 8.92 -1.62 3.49
N ALA A 203 9.70 -0.67 4.00
CA ALA A 203 9.70 0.69 3.50
C ALA A 203 10.12 0.76 2.02
N THR A 204 11.15 0.00 1.66
CA THR A 204 11.65 -0.07 0.28
C THR A 204 10.60 -0.64 -0.68
N VAL A 205 9.92 -1.72 -0.28
CA VAL A 205 8.82 -2.32 -1.04
C VAL A 205 7.68 -1.31 -1.26
N LYS A 206 7.26 -0.59 -0.21
CA LYS A 206 6.21 0.43 -0.31
C LYS A 206 6.57 1.54 -1.29
N ILE A 207 7.79 2.08 -1.18
CA ILE A 207 8.27 3.12 -2.11
C ILE A 207 8.28 2.58 -3.54
N GLY A 208 8.77 1.36 -3.76
CA GLY A 208 8.76 0.70 -5.06
C GLY A 208 7.35 0.57 -5.65
N LEU A 209 6.37 0.16 -4.85
CA LEU A 209 4.97 0.07 -5.27
C LEU A 209 4.36 1.43 -5.62
N MET A 210 4.67 2.49 -4.87
CA MET A 210 4.20 3.85 -5.15
C MET A 210 4.79 4.39 -6.47
N LEU A 211 6.09 4.16 -6.70
CA LEU A 211 6.76 4.55 -7.94
C LEU A 211 6.26 3.75 -9.15
N TRP A 212 6.06 2.44 -8.99
CA TRP A 212 5.47 1.58 -10.00
C TRP A 212 4.05 2.03 -10.35
N GLY A 213 3.18 2.26 -9.36
CA GLY A 213 1.82 2.74 -9.57
C GLY A 213 1.78 4.08 -10.29
N ARG A 214 2.66 5.01 -9.92
CA ARG A 214 2.82 6.29 -10.62
C ARG A 214 3.26 6.13 -12.07
N HIS A 215 4.20 5.23 -12.35
CA HIS A 215 4.71 4.96 -13.70
C HIS A 215 3.63 4.29 -14.56
N TYR A 216 2.97 3.26 -14.03
CA TYR A 216 1.90 2.54 -14.71
C TYR A 216 0.72 3.45 -15.10
N LEU A 217 0.32 4.37 -14.21
CA LEU A 217 -0.72 5.36 -14.51
C LEU A 217 -0.34 6.34 -15.63
N GLY A 218 0.94 6.46 -15.98
CA GLY A 218 1.42 7.23 -17.14
C GLY A 218 1.48 6.42 -18.44
N SER A 219 1.11 5.14 -18.42
CA SER A 219 1.26 4.27 -19.59
C SER A 219 0.21 4.57 -20.68
N PRO A 220 0.53 4.32 -21.97
CA PRO A 220 -0.40 4.52 -23.08
C PRO A 220 -1.69 3.69 -22.96
N GLN A 221 -1.60 2.51 -22.33
CA GLN A 221 -2.75 1.64 -22.09
C GLN A 221 -3.82 2.29 -21.20
N VAL A 222 -3.38 3.05 -20.19
CA VAL A 222 -4.28 3.81 -19.31
C VAL A 222 -4.90 4.97 -20.07
N ALA A 223 -4.11 5.70 -20.86
CA ALA A 223 -4.63 6.80 -21.69
C ALA A 223 -5.71 6.31 -22.67
N GLY A 224 -5.51 5.15 -23.31
CA GLY A 224 -6.49 4.54 -24.21
C GLY A 224 -7.80 4.17 -23.52
N TYR A 225 -7.76 3.69 -22.27
CA TYR A 225 -8.96 3.31 -21.52
C TYR A 225 -9.87 4.51 -21.18
N PHE A 226 -9.28 5.66 -20.84
CA PHE A 226 -10.05 6.87 -20.53
C PHE A 226 -10.45 7.68 -21.77
N GLY A 227 -9.76 7.49 -22.91
CA GLY A 227 -10.13 8.08 -24.20
C GLY A 227 -11.20 7.31 -24.97
N ALA A 228 -11.48 6.05 -24.58
CA ALA A 228 -12.49 5.22 -25.25
C ALA A 228 -13.93 5.67 -24.88
N PRO A 229 -14.87 5.75 -25.86
CA PRO A 229 -16.23 6.19 -25.61
C PRO A 229 -16.89 5.39 -24.49
N SER A 230 -17.57 6.08 -23.57
CA SER A 230 -18.36 5.45 -22.52
C SER A 230 -19.66 4.92 -23.10
N THR A 231 -19.90 3.62 -22.94
CA THR A 231 -21.16 2.96 -23.34
C THR A 231 -22.32 3.26 -22.40
N ASP A 232 -22.07 3.94 -21.28
CA ASP A 232 -23.13 4.50 -20.45
C ASP A 232 -23.77 5.65 -21.21
N GLY A 233 -25.01 5.46 -21.65
CA GLY A 233 -25.82 6.41 -22.43
C GLY A 233 -26.16 7.74 -21.73
N ARG A 234 -25.37 8.19 -20.74
CA ARG A 234 -25.35 9.58 -20.32
C ARG A 234 -24.36 10.33 -21.20
N GLN A 235 -24.89 10.93 -22.27
CA GLN A 235 -24.30 12.13 -22.85
C GLN A 235 -24.17 13.18 -21.72
N GLU A 236 -23.02 13.24 -21.06
CA GLU A 236 -22.63 14.48 -20.37
C GLU A 236 -22.32 15.48 -21.49
N SER A 237 -23.26 16.40 -21.70
CA SER A 237 -23.09 17.57 -22.55
C SER A 237 -21.83 18.32 -22.12
N SER A 238 -20.85 18.35 -23.01
CA SER A 238 -19.61 19.11 -22.93
C SER A 238 -19.86 20.61 -22.66
N PHE A 239 -19.14 21.15 -21.69
CA PHE A 239 -18.68 22.54 -21.68
C PHE A 239 -17.22 22.57 -22.10
#